data_AF-F3FVP0-F1
#
_entry.id   AF-F3FVP0-F1
#
_cell.length_a   1.000
_cell.length_b   1.000
_cell.length_c   1.000
_cell.angle_alpha   90.00
_cell.angle_beta   90.00
_cell.angle_gamma   90.00
#
_symmetry.space_group_name_H-M   'P 1'
#
loop_
_entity.id
_entity.type
_entity.pdbx_description
1 polymer ?
#
loop_
_entity_poly.entity_id
_entity_poly.type
_entity_poly.pdbx_seq_one_letter_code
_entity_poly.pdbx_strand_id
1 'polypeptide(L)'
;PLTLNVDDLGEGFSLTALVTSSIGAKRVCNYMQMALETLVTALEQTPLASLQELSILPAEEREQLLVEFNNTALDYPHQQTIHGMFEVQVERTPDAVAVVHGEQRLSYRQLNEQANRLAHA
;
A
#
# COMPACT_ATOMS: atom_id res chain seq x y z
N PRO A 1 -3.48 26.02 6.66
CA PRO A 1 -3.58 27.03 5.58
C PRO A 1 -2.45 26.77 4.57
N LEU A 2 -2.73 26.96 3.28
CA LEU A 2 -1.78 26.81 2.18
C LEU A 2 -1.82 28.09 1.36
N THR A 3 -0.67 28.73 1.17
CA THR A 3 -0.48 29.83 0.23
C THR A 3 0.68 29.48 -0.67
N LEU A 4 0.52 29.66 -1.97
CA LEU A 4 1.56 29.47 -2.97
C LEU A 4 1.63 30.73 -3.82
N ASN A 5 2.81 31.34 -3.88
CA ASN A 5 3.10 32.49 -4.70
C ASN A 5 4.04 32.07 -5.83
N VAL A 6 3.79 32.63 -7.02
CA VAL A 6 4.63 32.48 -8.19
C VAL A 6 5.09 33.87 -8.58
N ASP A 7 6.38 34.12 -8.46
CA ASP A 7 6.99 35.39 -8.83
C ASP A 7 7.74 35.22 -10.15
N ASP A 8 7.43 36.07 -11.14
CA ASP A 8 8.17 36.16 -12.39
C ASP A 8 9.35 37.11 -12.23
N LEU A 9 10.57 36.59 -12.42
CA LEU A 9 11.81 37.34 -12.29
C LEU A 9 12.36 37.80 -13.64
N GLY A 10 11.64 37.57 -14.75
CA GLY A 10 12.04 37.89 -16.12
C GLY A 10 12.95 36.85 -16.77
N GLU A 11 13.80 36.17 -15.99
CA GLU A 11 14.64 35.05 -16.45
C GLU A 11 14.12 33.68 -15.98
N GLY A 12 13.05 33.67 -15.19
CA GLY A 12 12.44 32.45 -14.66
C GLY A 12 11.40 32.74 -13.59
N PHE A 13 10.87 31.67 -12.99
CA PHE A 13 9.86 31.76 -11.94
C PHE A 13 10.42 31.32 -10.59
N SER A 14 9.99 32.00 -9.53
CA SER A 14 10.22 31.60 -8.14
C SER A 14 8.92 31.09 -7.52
N LEU A 15 9.00 29.98 -6.80
CA LEU A 15 7.88 29.35 -6.11
C LEU A 15 8.06 29.47 -4.60
N THR A 16 7.19 30.24 -3.95
CA THR A 16 7.19 30.41 -2.49
C THR A 16 5.92 29.83 -1.90
N ALA A 17 6.07 28.81 -1.03
CA ALA A 17 4.94 28.16 -0.36
C ALA A 17 4.96 28.44 1.16
N LEU A 18 3.84 28.94 1.68
CA LEU A 18 3.56 29.02 3.11
C LEU A 18 2.54 27.94 3.47
N VAL A 19 2.98 26.94 4.24
CA VAL A 19 2.16 25.77 4.58
C VAL A 19 2.34 25.37 6.04
N THR A 20 1.41 24.56 6.54
CA THR A 20 1.61 23.87 7.82
C THR A 20 2.80 22.92 7.74
N SER A 21 3.58 22.83 8.82
CA SER A 21 4.81 22.01 8.87
C SER A 21 4.59 20.54 8.50
N SER A 22 3.40 19.99 8.79
CA SER A 22 3.00 18.63 8.41
C SER A 22 2.93 18.37 6.90
N ILE A 23 2.77 19.41 6.08
CA ILE A 23 2.65 19.30 4.62
C ILE A 23 4.03 19.41 3.95
N GLY A 24 4.89 20.29 4.48
CA GLY A 24 6.23 20.55 3.94
C GLY A 24 6.21 21.48 2.72
N ALA A 25 6.72 22.70 2.88
CA ALA A 25 6.73 23.72 1.82
C ALA A 25 7.46 23.26 0.55
N LYS A 26 8.62 22.61 0.73
CA LYS A 26 9.42 22.05 -0.38
C LYS A 26 8.62 21.06 -1.23
N ARG A 27 7.82 20.20 -0.59
CA ARG A 27 7.01 19.19 -1.30
C ARG A 27 5.96 19.85 -2.19
N VAL A 28 5.31 20.89 -1.69
CA VAL A 28 4.33 21.68 -2.44
C VAL A 28 4.99 22.43 -3.60
N CYS A 29 6.16 23.04 -3.39
CA CYS A 29 6.90 23.68 -4.49
C CYS A 29 7.30 22.65 -5.56
N ASN A 30 7.77 21.46 -5.17
CA ASN A 30 8.12 20.39 -6.10
C ASN A 30 6.93 19.91 -6.93
N TYR A 31 5.73 19.81 -6.33
CA TYR A 31 4.52 19.48 -7.08
C TYR A 31 4.16 20.54 -8.12
N MET A 32 4.24 21.81 -7.73
CA MET A 32 3.94 22.89 -8.66
C MET A 32 4.97 22.95 -9.79
N GLN A 33 6.25 22.75 -9.48
CA GLN A 33 7.30 22.66 -10.49
C GLN A 33 7.02 21.53 -11.48
N MET A 34 6.75 20.31 -10.99
CA MET A 34 6.44 19.15 -11.83
C MET A 34 5.18 19.38 -12.69
N ALA A 35 4.15 20.02 -12.12
CA ALA A 35 2.94 20.37 -12.84
C ALA A 35 3.21 21.35 -13.99
N LEU A 36 4.03 22.37 -13.78
CA LEU A 36 4.41 23.34 -14.81
C LEU A 36 5.24 22.68 -15.92
N GLU A 37 6.25 21.90 -15.55
CA GLU A 37 7.11 21.18 -16.51
C GLU A 37 6.30 20.20 -17.37
N THR A 38 5.40 19.45 -16.73
CA THR A 38 4.53 18.49 -17.42
C THR A 38 3.53 19.20 -18.33
N LEU A 39 2.99 20.35 -17.89
CA LEU A 39 2.07 21.15 -18.70
C LEU A 39 2.75 21.74 -19.93
N VAL A 40 3.94 22.32 -19.78
CA VAL A 40 4.72 22.85 -20.91
C VAL A 40 5.03 21.74 -21.91
N THR A 41 5.48 20.58 -21.42
CA THR A 41 5.75 19.42 -22.28
C THR A 41 4.49 18.95 -23.01
N ALA A 42 3.35 18.89 -22.33
CA ALA A 42 2.09 18.49 -22.93
C ALA A 42 1.60 19.49 -24.00
N LEU A 43 1.76 20.79 -23.78
CA LEU A 43 1.41 21.82 -24.77
C LEU A 43 2.26 21.70 -26.04
N GLU A 44 3.53 21.31 -25.92
CA GLU A 44 4.42 21.11 -27.07
C GLU A 44 4.17 19.79 -27.81
N GLN A 45 3.95 18.70 -27.08
CA GLN A 45 3.93 17.35 -27.65
C GLN A 45 2.52 16.81 -27.91
N THR A 46 1.59 17.07 -26.98
CA THR A 46 0.24 16.49 -26.98
C THR A 46 -0.79 17.51 -26.45
N PRO A 47 -1.01 18.63 -27.15
CA PRO A 47 -1.80 19.76 -26.62
C PRO A 47 -3.29 19.44 -26.39
N LEU A 48 -3.78 18.33 -26.96
CA LEU A 48 -5.15 17.83 -26.77
C LEU A 48 -5.27 16.78 -25.65
N ALA A 49 -4.17 16.45 -24.96
CA ALA A 49 -4.18 15.55 -23.81
C ALA A 49 -5.07 16.09 -22.69
N SER A 50 -5.72 15.18 -21.96
CA SER A 50 -6.56 15.58 -20.84
C SER A 50 -5.68 16.09 -19.69
N LEU A 51 -6.08 17.18 -19.03
CA LEU A 51 -5.39 17.69 -17.85
C LEU A 51 -5.23 16.61 -16.75
N GLN A 52 -6.17 15.66 -16.70
CA GLN A 52 -6.17 14.56 -15.72
C GLN A 52 -5.05 13.54 -15.95
N GLU A 53 -4.47 13.50 -17.15
CA GLU A 53 -3.38 12.59 -17.51
C GLU A 53 -2.01 13.17 -17.12
N LEU A 54 -1.95 14.46 -16.80
CA LEU A 54 -0.71 15.14 -16.44
C LEU A 54 -0.36 14.86 -14.97
N SER A 55 0.77 14.19 -14.76
CA SER A 55 1.28 13.91 -13.42
C SER A 55 1.87 15.17 -12.79
N ILE A 56 1.51 15.43 -11.53
CA ILE A 56 2.14 16.45 -10.68
C ILE A 56 3.14 15.87 -9.68
N LEU A 57 3.25 14.54 -9.63
CA LEU A 57 4.08 13.81 -8.67
C LEU A 57 5.51 13.70 -9.19
N PRO A 58 6.52 14.16 -8.43
CA PRO A 58 7.92 13.89 -8.69
C PRO A 58 8.22 12.39 -8.74
N ALA A 59 9.17 11.99 -9.57
CA ALA A 59 9.49 10.59 -9.81
C ALA A 59 9.89 9.82 -8.52
N GLU A 60 10.72 10.43 -7.68
CA GLU A 60 11.15 9.86 -6.39
C GLU A 60 9.95 9.60 -5.47
N GLU A 61 9.01 10.55 -5.39
CA GLU A 61 7.83 10.39 -4.54
C GLU A 61 6.86 9.35 -5.12
N ARG A 62 6.74 9.29 -6.45
CA ARG A 62 5.97 8.25 -7.13
C ARG A 62 6.54 6.85 -6.85
N GLU A 63 7.86 6.70 -6.87
CA GLU A 63 8.54 5.45 -6.54
C GLU A 63 8.26 5.05 -5.09
N GLN A 64 8.37 5.97 -4.15
CA GLN A 64 8.03 5.72 -2.76
C GLN A 64 6.58 5.22 -2.57
N LEU A 65 5.62 5.91 -3.19
CA LEU A 65 4.19 5.57 -3.05
C LEU A 65 3.81 4.26 -3.73
N LEU A 66 4.39 3.96 -4.89
CA LEU A 66 4.00 2.80 -5.70
C LEU A 66 4.83 1.56 -5.40
N VAL A 67 6.09 1.72 -4.98
CA VAL A 67 7.05 0.64 -4.80
C VAL A 67 7.39 0.48 -3.33
N GLU A 68 8.00 1.49 -2.69
CA GLU A 68 8.54 1.33 -1.34
C GLU A 68 7.45 0.99 -0.32
N PHE A 69 6.33 1.71 -0.34
CA PHE A 69 5.21 1.47 0.58
C PHE A 69 4.46 0.16 0.28
N ASN A 70 4.50 -0.30 -0.97
CA ASN A 70 3.82 -1.54 -1.40
C ASN A 70 4.77 -2.74 -1.44
N ASN A 71 6.00 -2.62 -0.91
CA ASN A 71 6.94 -3.73 -0.84
C ASN A 71 6.57 -4.70 0.29
N THR A 72 5.40 -5.32 0.18
CA THR A 72 4.83 -6.27 1.13
C THR A 72 4.95 -7.72 0.66
N ALA A 73 5.74 -7.95 -0.39
CA ALA A 73 5.97 -9.29 -0.93
C ALA A 73 6.73 -10.13 0.11
N LEU A 74 6.08 -11.17 0.61
CA LEU A 74 6.68 -12.17 1.47
C LEU A 74 6.53 -13.53 0.80
N ASP A 75 7.59 -14.33 0.88
CA ASP A 75 7.51 -15.71 0.43
C ASP A 75 6.60 -16.47 1.40
N TYR A 76 5.46 -16.93 0.88
CA TYR A 76 4.47 -17.70 1.63
C TYR A 76 4.32 -19.07 0.97
N PRO A 77 4.25 -20.17 1.75
CA PRO A 77 4.08 -21.50 1.19
C PRO A 77 2.68 -21.66 0.57
N HIS A 78 2.53 -21.24 -0.69
CA HIS A 78 1.28 -21.29 -1.46
C HIS A 78 0.76 -22.71 -1.70
N GLN A 79 1.64 -23.71 -1.59
CA GLN A 79 1.29 -25.13 -1.77
C GLN A 79 0.70 -25.75 -0.51
N GLN A 80 0.84 -25.13 0.66
CA GLN A 80 0.29 -25.66 1.90
C GLN A 80 -1.13 -25.14 2.12
N THR A 81 -2.07 -26.08 2.24
CA THR A 81 -3.45 -25.75 2.57
C THR A 81 -3.56 -25.46 4.06
N ILE A 82 -4.54 -24.62 4.44
CA ILE A 82 -4.82 -24.34 5.86
C ILE A 82 -5.13 -25.63 6.63
N HIS A 83 -5.86 -26.58 6.02
CA HIS A 83 -6.12 -27.88 6.66
C HIS A 83 -4.85 -28.74 6.78
N GLY A 84 -3.94 -28.71 5.80
CA GLY A 84 -2.66 -29.41 5.91
C GLY A 84 -1.74 -28.80 6.99
N MET A 85 -1.75 -27.48 7.15
CA MET A 85 -1.07 -26.82 8.28
C MET A 85 -1.70 -27.23 9.62
N PHE A 86 -3.01 -27.37 9.65
CA PHE A 86 -3.74 -27.82 10.83
C PHE A 86 -3.40 -29.26 11.20
N GLU A 87 -3.34 -30.18 10.24
CA GLU A 87 -2.92 -31.58 10.46
C GLU A 87 -1.50 -31.68 11.01
N VAL A 88 -0.55 -30.92 10.46
CA VAL A 88 0.82 -30.83 11.01
C VAL A 88 0.81 -30.33 12.45
N GLN A 89 -0.08 -29.39 12.81
CA GLN A 89 -0.22 -28.92 14.18
C GLN A 89 -0.84 -29.97 15.11
N VAL A 90 -1.77 -30.80 14.59
CA VAL A 90 -2.36 -31.93 15.31
C VAL A 90 -1.30 -32.97 15.66
N GLU A 91 -0.39 -33.28 14.74
CA GLU A 91 0.72 -34.19 15.00
C GLU A 91 1.71 -33.63 16.04
N ARG A 92 2.00 -32.33 15.99
CA ARG A 92 2.95 -31.68 16.90
C ARG A 92 2.43 -31.56 18.32
N THR A 93 1.17 -31.17 18.49
CA THR A 93 0.57 -30.91 19.81
C THR A 93 -0.86 -31.46 19.89
N PRO A 94 -1.04 -32.78 19.88
CA PRO A 94 -2.36 -33.41 19.74
C PRO A 94 -3.31 -33.10 20.90
N ASP A 95 -2.76 -32.97 22.12
CA ASP A 95 -3.52 -32.81 23.35
C ASP A 95 -3.66 -31.34 23.77
N ALA A 96 -3.06 -30.41 23.02
CA ALA A 96 -3.25 -28.98 23.24
C ALA A 96 -4.68 -28.58 22.85
N VAL A 97 -5.26 -27.66 23.61
CA VAL A 97 -6.60 -27.12 23.36
C VAL A 97 -6.58 -26.30 22.07
N ALA A 98 -7.38 -26.70 21.08
CA ALA A 98 -7.51 -26.01 19.80
C ALA A 98 -8.70 -25.02 19.79
N VAL A 99 -9.82 -25.40 20.44
CA VAL A 99 -11.05 -24.61 20.47
C VAL A 99 -11.66 -24.65 21.87
N VAL A 100 -12.18 -23.50 22.31
CA VAL A 100 -12.93 -23.34 23.56
C VAL A 100 -14.27 -22.70 23.23
N HIS A 101 -15.36 -23.31 23.69
CA HIS A 101 -16.71 -22.78 23.57
C HIS A 101 -17.46 -22.98 24.89
N GLY A 102 -17.56 -21.93 25.71
CA GLY A 102 -18.05 -22.04 27.08
C GLY A 102 -17.17 -22.98 27.92
N GLU A 103 -17.79 -23.98 28.55
CA GLU A 103 -17.06 -25.01 29.31
C GLU A 103 -16.48 -26.12 28.42
N GLN A 104 -16.90 -26.19 27.15
CA GLN A 104 -16.41 -27.20 26.22
C GLN A 104 -15.03 -26.81 25.69
N ARG A 105 -14.14 -27.80 25.66
CA ARG A 105 -12.79 -27.67 25.12
C ARG A 105 -12.51 -28.86 24.22
N LEU A 106 -12.02 -28.59 23.02
CA LEU A 106 -11.57 -29.63 22.10
C LEU A 106 -10.06 -29.50 21.90
N SER A 107 -9.36 -30.63 21.99
CA SER A 107 -7.96 -30.70 21.58
C SER A 107 -7.82 -30.66 20.07
N TYR A 108 -6.61 -30.38 19.57
CA TYR A 108 -6.31 -30.47 18.14
C TYR A 108 -6.70 -31.82 17.55
N ARG A 109 -6.37 -32.92 18.24
CA ARG A 109 -6.76 -34.28 17.83
C ARG A 109 -8.27 -34.44 17.70
N GLN A 110 -9.02 -34.07 18.74
CA GLN A 110 -10.48 -34.23 18.78
C GLN A 110 -11.17 -33.41 17.66
N LEU A 111 -10.68 -32.19 17.43
CA LEU A 111 -11.21 -31.33 16.38
C LEU A 111 -10.91 -31.90 14.99
N ASN A 112 -9.70 -32.41 14.75
CA ASN A 112 -9.31 -33.02 13.48
C ASN A 112 -10.16 -34.26 13.15
N GLU A 113 -10.35 -35.16 14.13
CA GLU A 113 -11.17 -36.36 13.96
C GLU A 113 -12.63 -36.03 13.65
N GLN A 114 -13.19 -34.99 14.29
CA GLN A 114 -14.55 -34.55 14.00
C GLN A 114 -14.68 -33.92 12.61
N ALA A 115 -13.71 -33.09 12.21
CA ALA A 115 -13.66 -32.50 10.88
C ALA A 115 -13.54 -33.56 9.78
N ASN A 116 -12.64 -34.54 9.95
CA ASN A 116 -12.44 -35.62 9.00
C ASN A 116 -13.68 -36.51 8.85
N ARG A 117 -14.37 -36.82 9.95
CA ARG A 117 -15.65 -37.55 9.89
C ARG A 117 -16.71 -36.80 9.09
N LEU A 118 -16.82 -35.48 9.27
CA LEU A 118 -17.77 -34.67 8.52
C LEU A 118 -17.40 -34.57 7.03
N ALA A 119 -16.10 -34.51 6.70
CA ALA A 119 -15.64 -34.43 5.31
C ALA A 119 -15.85 -35.74 4.52
N HIS A 120 -15.96 -36.88 5.21
CA HIS A 120 -16.20 -38.20 4.60
C HIS A 120 -17.68 -38.63 4.61
N ALA A 121 -18.57 -37.81 5.18
CA ALA A 121 -20.01 -38.06 5.23
C ALA A 121 -20.70 -37.61 3.94
#